data_AF-A0A7S2UBK9-F1
#
_entry.id   AF-A0A7S2UBK9-F1
#
_cell.length_a   1.000
_cell.length_b   1.000
_cell.length_c   1.000
_cell.angle_alpha   90.00
_cell.angle_beta   90.00
_cell.angle_gamma   90.00
#
_symmetry.space_group_name_H-M   'P 1'
#
loop_
_entity.id
_entity.type
_entity.pdbx_description
1 polymer ?
#
loop_
_entity_poly.entity_id
_entity_poly.type
_entity_poly.pdbx_seq_one_letter_code
_entity_poly.pdbx_strand_id
1 'polypeptide(L)'
;PLIHGFIVPHMAEKIAKHVADMLAVNKTIRSICVMGSEIGPVGFAHLSNALKQNSTMRSLDAGNDDEIGDEHIQNLRPGLAVNRGLQVLDLIKSNVTETGVSYLEQALRECVHLEQIKLNQNMNDDDLIDCALGSIWMKTMYWAKLNRCNRELIKDVNSTDEQLVDAIVENSDTLDVIFFFVRNKPELCKVH
;
A
#
# COMPACT_ATOMS: atom_id res chain seq x y z
N PRO A 1 -22.32 -1.30 -8.22
CA PRO A 1 -22.10 -2.64 -8.83
C PRO A 1 -21.41 -3.57 -7.83
N LEU A 2 -22.21 -4.45 -7.22
CA LEU A 2 -21.87 -5.57 -6.32
C LEU A 2 -20.57 -5.42 -5.51
N ILE A 3 -20.71 -4.86 -4.30
CA ILE A 3 -19.74 -5.05 -3.22
C ILE A 3 -19.80 -6.54 -2.85
N HIS A 4 -19.01 -7.39 -3.54
CA HIS A 4 -18.62 -8.71 -3.03
C HIS A 4 -17.60 -8.53 -1.89
N GLY A 5 -18.00 -7.74 -0.89
CA GLY A 5 -17.25 -7.43 0.31
C GLY A 5 -17.69 -8.34 1.44
N PHE A 6 -16.73 -9.01 2.07
CA PHE A 6 -16.96 -9.79 3.28
C PHE A 6 -16.57 -8.93 4.47
N ILE A 7 -17.51 -8.61 5.36
CA ILE A 7 -17.27 -7.79 6.56
C ILE A 7 -17.17 -8.75 7.75
N VAL A 8 -16.07 -8.68 8.49
CA VAL A 8 -15.85 -9.51 9.69
C VAL A 8 -15.58 -8.59 10.88
N PRO A 9 -16.62 -8.13 11.59
CA PRO A 9 -16.44 -7.34 12.80
C PRO A 9 -15.98 -8.24 13.95
N HIS A 10 -15.17 -7.70 14.87
CA HIS A 10 -14.73 -8.38 16.10
C HIS A 10 -14.03 -9.73 15.87
N MET A 11 -13.12 -9.77 14.90
CA MET A 11 -12.30 -10.95 14.66
C MET A 11 -11.15 -11.05 15.67
N ALA A 12 -11.17 -12.09 16.51
CA ALA A 12 -10.01 -12.46 17.32
C ALA A 12 -8.93 -13.15 16.46
N GLU A 13 -7.66 -13.07 16.88
CA GLU A 13 -6.49 -13.67 16.21
C GLU A 13 -6.71 -15.12 15.70
N LYS A 14 -7.35 -15.99 16.50
CA LYS A 14 -7.64 -17.38 16.11
C LYS A 14 -8.57 -17.50 14.90
N ILE A 15 -9.50 -16.56 14.76
CA ILE A 15 -10.44 -16.49 13.65
C ILE A 15 -9.74 -15.91 12.41
N ALA A 16 -8.76 -15.02 12.60
CA ALA A 16 -7.93 -14.47 11.52
C ALA A 16 -7.25 -15.56 10.68
N LYS A 17 -6.75 -16.62 11.34
CA LYS A 17 -6.20 -17.77 10.62
C LYS A 17 -7.23 -18.46 9.71
N HIS A 18 -8.42 -18.77 10.22
CA HIS A 18 -9.44 -19.48 9.45
C HIS A 18 -9.92 -18.66 8.25
N VAL A 19 -10.06 -17.34 8.42
CA VAL A 19 -10.42 -16.44 7.32
C VAL A 19 -9.26 -16.33 6.32
N ALA A 20 -8.01 -16.26 6.77
CA ALA A 20 -6.86 -16.30 5.87
C ALA A 20 -6.81 -17.60 5.05
N ASP A 21 -7.04 -18.76 5.68
CA ASP A 21 -7.08 -20.05 5.00
C ASP A 21 -8.23 -20.10 3.96
N MET A 22 -9.41 -19.56 4.31
CA MET A 22 -10.53 -19.42 3.38
C MET A 22 -10.20 -18.47 2.23
N LEU A 23 -9.59 -17.32 2.50
CA LEU A 23 -9.17 -16.36 1.49
C LEU A 23 -8.12 -16.98 0.55
N ALA A 24 -7.19 -17.80 1.02
CA ALA A 24 -6.19 -18.42 0.15
C ALA A 24 -6.85 -19.23 -1.00
N VAL A 25 -7.92 -19.96 -0.69
CA VAL A 25 -8.65 -20.82 -1.64
C VAL A 25 -9.77 -20.10 -2.38
N ASN A 26 -10.43 -19.11 -1.76
CA ASN A 26 -11.59 -18.44 -2.32
C ASN A 26 -11.22 -17.55 -3.52
N LYS A 27 -11.80 -17.80 -4.70
CA LYS A 27 -11.52 -17.04 -5.93
C LYS A 27 -12.62 -16.04 -6.32
N THR A 28 -13.60 -15.83 -5.44
CA THR A 28 -14.78 -14.99 -5.69
C THR A 28 -14.78 -13.69 -4.91
N ILE A 29 -14.24 -13.69 -3.68
CA ILE A 29 -14.20 -12.52 -2.81
C ILE A 29 -13.26 -11.48 -3.40
N ARG A 30 -13.75 -10.24 -3.48
CA ARG A 30 -13.00 -9.10 -4.03
C ARG A 30 -12.60 -8.10 -2.95
N SER A 31 -13.33 -8.03 -1.84
CA SER A 31 -13.04 -7.08 -0.78
C SER A 31 -13.26 -7.73 0.58
N ILE A 32 -12.41 -7.40 1.55
CA ILE A 32 -12.61 -7.76 2.94
C ILE A 32 -12.44 -6.52 3.83
N CYS A 33 -13.30 -6.40 4.82
CA CYS A 33 -13.21 -5.40 5.88
C CYS A 33 -13.05 -6.13 7.22
N VAL A 34 -11.93 -5.89 7.90
CA VAL A 34 -11.60 -6.39 9.23
C VAL A 34 -11.48 -5.26 10.25
N MET A 35 -12.08 -4.10 9.95
CA MET A 35 -12.10 -2.94 10.85
C MET A 35 -12.74 -3.29 12.21
N GLY A 36 -12.18 -2.74 13.29
CA GLY A 36 -12.68 -3.00 14.65
C GLY A 36 -12.42 -4.44 15.14
N SER A 37 -11.38 -5.09 14.63
CA SER A 37 -11.03 -6.46 14.98
C SER A 37 -9.66 -6.57 15.65
N GLU A 38 -9.63 -7.26 16.78
CA GLU A 38 -8.41 -7.60 17.54
C GLU A 38 -7.64 -8.77 16.88
N ILE A 39 -7.24 -8.60 15.61
CA ILE A 39 -6.52 -9.63 14.86
C ILE A 39 -5.05 -9.74 15.27
N GLY A 40 -4.48 -8.65 15.81
CA GLY A 40 -3.09 -8.54 16.22
C GLY A 40 -2.07 -8.76 15.10
N PRO A 41 -0.75 -8.67 15.40
CA PRO A 41 0.31 -8.84 14.40
C PRO A 41 0.33 -10.23 13.75
N VAL A 42 0.01 -11.27 14.53
CA VAL A 42 -0.06 -12.65 14.05
C VAL A 42 -1.20 -12.84 13.05
N GLY A 43 -2.35 -12.20 13.28
CA GLY A 43 -3.46 -12.17 12.31
C GLY A 43 -3.04 -11.53 10.99
N PHE A 44 -2.28 -10.44 11.02
CA PHE A 44 -1.70 -9.83 9.81
C PHE A 44 -0.71 -10.75 9.09
N ALA A 45 0.07 -11.56 9.82
CA ALA A 45 0.93 -12.58 9.21
C ALA A 45 0.11 -13.67 8.50
N HIS A 46 -1.03 -14.06 9.06
CA HIS A 46 -1.97 -14.96 8.39
C HIS A 46 -2.56 -14.34 7.11
N LEU A 47 -3.03 -13.08 7.19
CA LEU A 47 -3.53 -12.34 6.02
C LEU A 47 -2.45 -12.19 4.93
N SER A 48 -1.20 -11.94 5.32
CA SER A 48 -0.03 -11.91 4.44
C SER A 48 0.13 -13.21 3.66
N ASN A 49 0.02 -14.37 4.33
CA ASN A 49 0.11 -15.66 3.67
C ASN A 49 -1.09 -15.95 2.75
N ALA A 50 -2.28 -15.48 3.10
CA ALA A 50 -3.45 -15.57 2.21
C ALA A 50 -3.26 -14.72 0.96
N LEU A 51 -2.74 -13.50 1.10
CA LEU A 51 -2.41 -12.61 -0.01
C LEU A 51 -1.40 -13.26 -0.98
N LYS A 52 -0.40 -13.98 -0.51
CA LYS A 52 0.55 -14.67 -1.41
C LYS A 52 -0.14 -15.67 -2.36
N GLN A 53 -1.26 -16.25 -1.93
CA GLN A 53 -1.99 -17.29 -2.68
C GLN A 53 -3.24 -16.76 -3.41
N ASN A 54 -3.71 -15.57 -3.02
CA ASN A 54 -4.94 -15.00 -3.54
C ASN A 54 -4.69 -13.78 -4.44
N SER A 55 -4.85 -13.95 -5.75
CA SER A 55 -4.80 -12.86 -6.73
C SER A 55 -6.19 -12.30 -7.10
N THR A 56 -7.26 -12.76 -6.44
CA THR A 56 -8.64 -12.36 -6.75
C THR A 56 -9.11 -11.19 -5.91
N MET A 57 -8.62 -11.06 -4.68
CA MET A 57 -8.94 -9.97 -3.77
C MET A 57 -8.35 -8.66 -4.31
N ARG A 58 -9.16 -7.60 -4.29
CA ARG A 58 -8.84 -6.27 -4.79
C ARG A 58 -8.72 -5.23 -3.68
N SER A 59 -9.42 -5.41 -2.57
CA SER A 59 -9.44 -4.44 -1.47
C SER A 59 -9.35 -5.12 -0.10
N LEU A 60 -8.49 -4.58 0.76
CA LEU A 60 -8.36 -4.94 2.17
C LEU A 60 -8.53 -3.67 3.00
N ASP A 61 -9.56 -3.64 3.83
CA ASP A 61 -9.78 -2.60 4.83
C ASP A 61 -9.47 -3.17 6.21
N ALA A 62 -8.42 -2.65 6.83
CA ALA A 62 -7.91 -3.09 8.12
C ALA A 62 -7.69 -1.92 9.09
N GLY A 63 -8.33 -0.78 8.85
CA GLY A 63 -8.29 0.34 9.79
C GLY A 63 -8.86 -0.06 11.16
N ASN A 64 -8.23 0.33 12.27
CA ASN A 64 -8.73 -0.08 13.60
C ASN A 64 -8.24 0.85 14.70
N ASP A 65 -8.97 1.94 14.96
CA ASP A 65 -8.83 2.91 16.07
C ASP A 65 -7.45 2.90 16.79
N ASP A 66 -6.38 3.11 16.02
CA ASP A 66 -4.97 3.18 16.44
C ASP A 66 -4.30 1.88 16.96
N GLU A 67 -4.98 0.75 16.89
CA GLU A 67 -4.43 -0.57 17.24
C GLU A 67 -3.46 -1.11 16.18
N ILE A 68 -3.57 -0.65 14.93
CA ILE A 68 -2.66 -1.06 13.85
C ILE A 68 -1.40 -0.20 13.88
N GLY A 69 -0.31 -0.74 14.43
CA GLY A 69 1.03 -0.17 14.35
C GLY A 69 1.97 -0.81 13.32
N ASP A 70 3.22 -0.36 13.29
CA ASP A 70 4.25 -0.76 12.30
C ASP A 70 4.50 -2.27 12.21
N GLU A 71 4.39 -3.00 13.32
CA GLU A 71 4.57 -4.46 13.38
C GLU A 71 3.54 -5.20 12.51
N HIS A 72 2.30 -4.69 12.43
CA HIS A 72 1.26 -5.27 11.58
C HIS A 72 1.64 -5.13 10.11
N ILE A 73 2.16 -3.96 9.73
CA ILE A 73 2.61 -3.67 8.38
C ILE A 73 3.85 -4.50 8.00
N GLN A 74 4.79 -4.67 8.94
CA GLN A 74 5.95 -5.54 8.78
C GLN A 74 5.54 -6.97 8.43
N ASN A 75 4.53 -7.50 9.14
CA ASN A 75 4.00 -8.84 8.90
C ASN A 75 3.20 -8.94 7.58
N LEU A 76 2.53 -7.87 7.17
CA LEU A 76 1.78 -7.81 5.91
C LEU A 76 2.67 -7.67 4.66
N ARG A 77 3.82 -6.98 4.80
CA ARG A 77 4.75 -6.65 3.71
C ARG A 77 5.06 -7.82 2.76
N PRO A 78 5.43 -9.04 3.21
CA PRO A 78 5.77 -10.13 2.31
C PRO A 78 4.60 -10.60 1.43
N GLY A 79 3.37 -10.45 1.91
CA GLY A 79 2.16 -10.76 1.15
C GLY A 79 1.90 -9.69 0.09
N LEU A 80 1.97 -8.42 0.48
CA LEU A 80 1.81 -7.29 -0.44
C LEU A 80 2.82 -7.33 -1.59
N ALA A 81 4.09 -7.57 -1.27
CA ALA A 81 5.20 -7.59 -2.22
C ALA A 81 4.98 -8.51 -3.43
N VAL A 82 4.40 -9.70 -3.21
CA VAL A 82 4.21 -10.69 -4.29
C VAL A 82 2.77 -10.77 -4.80
N ASN A 83 1.84 -10.11 -4.12
CA ASN A 83 0.43 -10.18 -4.48
C ASN A 83 0.16 -9.48 -5.82
N ARG A 84 -0.66 -10.12 -6.66
CA ARG A 84 -1.01 -9.64 -8.01
C ARG A 84 -2.48 -9.24 -8.18
N GLY A 85 -3.22 -9.17 -7.08
CA GLY A 85 -4.65 -8.91 -7.06
C GLY A 85 -5.02 -7.60 -6.38
N LEU A 86 -4.42 -7.33 -5.22
CA LEU A 86 -4.79 -6.27 -4.31
C LEU A 86 -4.44 -4.91 -4.90
N GLN A 87 -5.45 -4.06 -4.98
CA GLN A 87 -5.39 -2.71 -5.53
C GLN A 87 -5.54 -1.64 -4.45
N VAL A 88 -6.30 -1.93 -3.40
CA VAL A 88 -6.60 -0.97 -2.34
C VAL A 88 -6.27 -1.56 -0.97
N LEU A 89 -5.43 -0.86 -0.22
CA LEU A 89 -5.16 -1.13 1.19
C LEU A 89 -5.62 0.08 2.02
N ASP A 90 -6.63 -0.12 2.85
CA ASP A 90 -7.17 0.90 3.75
C ASP A 90 -6.70 0.62 5.18
N LEU A 91 -5.94 1.56 5.73
CA LEU A 91 -5.36 1.57 7.07
C LEU A 91 -5.69 2.91 7.75
N ILE A 92 -6.80 3.56 7.39
CA ILE A 92 -7.27 4.74 8.13
C ILE A 92 -7.54 4.33 9.59
N LYS A 93 -7.30 5.23 10.53
CA LYS A 93 -7.31 4.96 11.98
C LYS A 93 -6.28 3.92 12.41
N SER A 94 -5.07 4.01 11.88
CA SER A 94 -3.92 3.21 12.30
C SER A 94 -2.85 4.09 12.93
N ASN A 95 -2.10 3.57 13.89
CA ASN A 95 -0.91 4.19 14.46
C ASN A 95 0.37 3.79 13.69
N VAL A 96 0.28 3.80 12.36
CA VAL A 96 1.43 3.52 11.47
C VAL A 96 2.34 4.74 11.45
N THR A 97 3.59 4.52 11.84
CA THR A 97 4.65 5.53 11.82
C THR A 97 5.48 5.41 10.55
N GLU A 98 6.54 6.20 10.46
CA GLU A 98 7.54 6.17 9.38
C GLU A 98 8.12 4.78 9.13
N THR A 99 8.29 4.00 10.20
CA THR A 99 8.85 2.64 10.09
C THR A 99 7.88 1.75 9.31
N GLY A 100 6.58 1.82 9.60
CA GLY A 100 5.55 1.11 8.86
C GLY A 100 5.43 1.61 7.41
N VAL A 101 5.54 2.92 7.17
CA VAL A 101 5.55 3.48 5.81
C VAL A 101 6.76 2.96 5.01
N SER A 102 7.95 2.85 5.63
CA SER A 102 9.13 2.25 5.00
C SER A 102 8.90 0.78 4.62
N TYR A 103 8.17 0.01 5.42
CA TYR A 103 7.78 -1.35 5.05
C TYR A 103 6.81 -1.39 3.86
N LEU A 104 5.87 -0.43 3.77
CA LEU A 104 5.00 -0.30 2.60
C LEU A 104 5.78 0.09 1.34
N GLU A 105 6.74 1.02 1.46
CA GLU A 105 7.64 1.40 0.38
C GLU A 105 8.39 0.18 -0.17
N GLN A 106 8.98 -0.63 0.70
CA GLN A 106 9.66 -1.87 0.33
C GLN A 106 8.69 -2.86 -0.34
N ALA A 107 7.45 -2.97 0.13
CA ALA A 107 6.45 -3.82 -0.50
C ALA A 107 6.11 -3.34 -1.92
N LEU A 108 5.93 -2.03 -2.10
CA LEU A 108 5.61 -1.41 -3.39
C LEU A 108 6.74 -1.50 -4.42
N ARG A 109 7.99 -1.67 -3.96
CA ARG A 109 9.10 -2.00 -4.86
C ARG A 109 8.88 -3.29 -5.61
N GLU A 110 8.24 -4.27 -4.99
CA GLU A 110 7.96 -5.57 -5.61
C GLU A 110 6.51 -5.67 -6.12
N CYS A 111 5.59 -4.94 -5.47
CA CYS A 111 4.17 -4.96 -5.78
C CYS A 111 3.80 -3.99 -6.90
N VAL A 112 3.29 -4.53 -8.00
CA VAL A 112 2.91 -3.74 -9.18
C VAL A 112 1.42 -3.44 -9.28
N HIS A 113 0.59 -4.01 -8.40
CA HIS A 113 -0.88 -3.93 -8.50
C HIS A 113 -1.54 -3.10 -7.40
N LEU A 114 -0.81 -2.73 -6.34
CA LEU A 114 -1.36 -1.93 -5.25
C LEU A 114 -1.41 -0.46 -5.66
N GLU A 115 -2.59 0.02 -6.01
CA GLU A 115 -2.85 1.33 -6.62
C GLU A 115 -3.15 2.43 -5.57
N GLN A 116 -3.65 2.03 -4.40
CA GLN A 116 -4.06 2.97 -3.38
C GLN A 116 -3.73 2.42 -1.99
N ILE A 117 -3.04 3.24 -1.21
CA ILE A 117 -2.85 3.05 0.22
C ILE A 117 -3.52 4.24 0.90
N LYS A 118 -4.41 3.98 1.84
CA LYS A 118 -5.00 5.01 2.70
C LYS A 118 -4.48 4.80 4.11
N LEU A 119 -4.02 5.86 4.72
CA LEU A 119 -3.46 5.90 6.06
C LEU A 119 -3.99 7.17 6.72
N ASN A 120 -3.87 7.27 8.04
CA ASN A 120 -4.23 8.48 8.76
C ASN A 120 -3.49 9.70 8.19
N GLN A 121 -4.19 10.84 8.07
CA GLN A 121 -3.60 12.15 7.77
C GLN A 121 -2.76 12.69 8.96
N ASN A 122 -1.97 11.83 9.60
CA ASN A 122 -1.30 12.13 10.86
C ASN A 122 0.20 12.41 10.73
N MET A 123 0.68 12.76 9.53
CA MET A 123 1.81 13.67 9.48
C MET A 123 1.21 15.03 9.20
N ASN A 124 1.12 15.86 10.24
CA ASN A 124 0.64 17.23 10.13
C ASN A 124 1.37 17.87 8.94
N ASP A 125 0.61 18.58 8.08
CA ASP A 125 1.13 19.24 6.88
C ASP A 125 2.33 20.16 7.17
N ASP A 126 2.50 20.60 8.43
CA ASP A 126 3.59 21.44 8.90
C ASP A 126 4.91 20.67 9.21
N ASP A 127 4.86 19.38 9.55
CA ASP A 127 6.05 18.54 9.81
C ASP A 127 6.59 17.85 8.52
N LEU A 128 5.78 17.86 7.45
CA LEU A 128 6.12 17.30 6.13
C LEU A 128 7.07 18.19 5.31
N ILE A 129 7.40 19.38 5.80
CA ILE A 129 8.14 20.38 5.02
C ILE A 129 9.67 20.18 5.08
N ASP A 130 10.22 19.54 6.11
CA ASP A 130 11.69 19.42 6.24
C ASP A 130 12.19 18.15 6.96
N CYS A 131 11.52 17.03 6.74
CA CYS A 131 11.97 15.74 7.29
C CYS A 131 11.98 14.68 6.19
N ALA A 132 13.00 13.81 6.20
CA ALA A 132 13.13 12.63 5.32
C ALA A 132 11.84 11.75 5.27
N LEU A 133 10.95 11.98 6.21
CA LEU A 133 9.67 11.35 6.49
C LEU A 133 8.60 11.74 5.48
N GLY A 134 8.53 13.04 5.13
CA GLY A 134 7.71 13.50 4.02
C GLY A 134 8.15 12.87 2.70
N SER A 135 9.46 12.63 2.54
CA SER A 135 10.00 11.98 1.34
C SER A 135 9.56 10.52 1.21
N ILE A 136 9.66 9.70 2.27
CA ILE A 136 9.25 8.28 2.23
C ILE A 136 7.74 8.14 2.05
N TRP A 137 6.94 8.94 2.77
CA TRP A 137 5.50 8.95 2.62
C TRP A 137 5.06 9.32 1.21
N MET A 138 5.56 10.44 0.71
CA MET A 138 5.22 10.89 -0.63
C MET A 138 5.69 9.88 -1.68
N LYS A 139 6.88 9.29 -1.53
CA LYS A 139 7.35 8.21 -2.40
C LYS A 139 6.42 7.00 -2.37
N THR A 140 5.98 6.56 -1.19
CA THR A 140 5.05 5.42 -1.04
C THR A 140 3.71 5.70 -1.74
N MET A 141 3.12 6.87 -1.49
CA MET A 141 1.86 7.27 -2.14
C MET A 141 2.02 7.47 -3.64
N TYR A 142 3.18 7.95 -4.06
CA TYR A 142 3.55 8.11 -5.45
C TYR A 142 3.65 6.77 -6.19
N TRP A 143 4.33 5.79 -5.62
CA TRP A 143 4.43 4.44 -6.20
C TRP A 143 3.05 3.79 -6.32
N ALA A 144 2.16 4.00 -5.35
CA ALA A 144 0.77 3.57 -5.46
C ALA A 144 0.04 4.28 -6.64
N LYS A 145 0.18 5.61 -6.76
CA LYS A 145 -0.37 6.36 -7.91
C LYS A 145 0.19 5.91 -9.25
N LEU A 146 1.49 5.59 -9.35
CA LEU A 146 2.07 5.05 -10.58
C LEU A 146 1.51 3.69 -10.95
N ASN A 147 1.27 2.81 -9.95
CA ASN A 147 0.56 1.56 -10.19
C ASN A 147 -0.84 1.81 -10.79
N ARG A 148 -1.53 2.87 -10.33
CA ARG A 148 -2.85 3.29 -10.85
C ARG A 148 -2.80 3.82 -12.30
N CYS A 149 -1.74 4.54 -12.66
CA CYS A 149 -1.53 5.08 -14.01
C CYS A 149 -0.99 4.04 -15.02
N ASN A 150 -1.07 2.75 -14.68
CA ASN A 150 -0.55 1.60 -15.44
C ASN A 150 0.98 1.49 -15.40
N ARG A 151 1.48 0.32 -14.95
CA ARG A 151 2.92 0.00 -14.88
C ARG A 151 3.63 -0.08 -16.24
N GLU A 152 2.95 0.18 -17.36
CA GLU A 152 3.62 0.40 -18.65
C GLU A 152 4.70 1.49 -18.58
N LEU A 153 4.57 2.44 -17.64
CA LEU A 153 5.57 3.46 -17.31
C LEU A 153 6.82 2.91 -16.62
N ILE A 154 6.70 1.78 -15.90
CA ILE A 154 7.80 1.16 -15.15
C ILE A 154 8.04 -0.24 -15.69
N LYS A 155 8.84 -0.32 -16.76
CA LYS A 155 9.19 -1.58 -17.42
C LYS A 155 10.21 -2.41 -16.63
N ASP A 156 11.07 -1.76 -15.86
CA ASP A 156 12.02 -2.38 -14.93
C ASP A 156 11.85 -1.78 -13.54
N VAL A 157 11.71 -2.63 -12.54
CA VAL A 157 11.55 -2.22 -11.14
C VAL A 157 12.83 -1.65 -10.54
N ASN A 158 13.96 -1.89 -11.21
CA ASN A 158 15.27 -1.34 -10.87
C ASN A 158 15.62 -0.10 -11.70
N SER A 159 14.68 0.45 -12.48
CA SER A 159 14.90 1.68 -13.23
C SER A 159 15.37 2.80 -12.30
N THR A 160 16.36 3.58 -12.75
CA THR A 160 16.87 4.72 -12.00
C THR A 160 15.80 5.81 -11.88
N ASP A 161 15.97 6.73 -10.92
CA ASP A 161 15.08 7.88 -10.77
C ASP A 161 14.96 8.66 -12.10
N GLU A 162 16.03 8.80 -12.90
CA GLU A 162 15.96 9.47 -14.21
C GLU A 162 15.10 8.71 -15.23
N GLN A 163 15.27 7.38 -15.33
CA GLN A 163 14.49 6.56 -16.26
C GLN A 163 12.99 6.57 -15.94
N LEU A 164 12.66 6.65 -14.65
CA LEU A 164 11.29 6.82 -14.19
C LEU A 164 10.76 8.22 -14.55
N VAL A 165 11.56 9.28 -14.39
CA VAL A 165 11.19 10.64 -14.79
C VAL A 165 10.86 10.70 -16.28
N ASP A 166 11.73 10.18 -17.14
CA ASP A 166 11.54 10.24 -18.60
C ASP A 166 10.25 9.53 -19.02
N ALA A 167 10.04 8.29 -18.54
CA ALA A 167 8.85 7.51 -18.85
C ALA A 167 7.56 8.21 -18.41
N ILE A 168 7.63 9.00 -17.35
CA ILE A 168 6.49 9.69 -16.76
C ILE A 168 6.24 11.03 -17.43
N VAL A 169 7.27 11.80 -17.75
CA VAL A 169 7.14 13.03 -18.55
C VAL A 169 6.50 12.70 -19.91
N GLU A 170 6.86 11.56 -20.50
CA GLU A 170 6.31 11.12 -21.78
C GLU A 170 4.85 10.65 -21.72
N ASN A 171 4.33 10.25 -20.55
CA ASN A 171 3.08 9.49 -20.47
C ASN A 171 2.16 9.84 -19.27
N SER A 172 2.48 10.84 -18.43
CA SER A 172 1.68 11.22 -17.25
C SER A 172 1.00 12.58 -17.40
N ASP A 173 -0.33 12.57 -17.27
CA ASP A 173 -1.17 13.78 -17.28
C ASP A 173 -1.34 14.40 -15.88
N THR A 174 -0.80 13.76 -14.85
CA THR A 174 -1.05 14.12 -13.44
C THR A 174 -0.01 15.07 -12.86
N LEU A 175 -0.41 16.30 -12.56
CA LEU A 175 0.43 17.35 -11.96
C LEU A 175 1.07 16.93 -10.62
N ASP A 176 0.40 16.12 -9.81
CA ASP A 176 0.92 15.63 -8.52
C ASP A 176 2.26 14.91 -8.65
N VAL A 177 2.44 14.19 -9.76
CA VAL A 177 3.64 13.41 -10.06
C VAL A 177 4.81 14.34 -10.39
N ILE A 178 4.54 15.35 -11.23
CA ILE A 178 5.51 16.37 -11.64
C ILE A 178 5.93 17.22 -10.44
N PHE A 179 4.98 17.71 -9.65
CA PHE A 179 5.27 18.54 -8.46
C PHE A 179 6.09 17.80 -7.40
N PHE A 180 5.86 16.50 -7.22
CA PHE A 180 6.67 15.69 -6.30
C PHE A 180 8.14 15.65 -6.73
N PHE A 181 8.42 15.44 -8.03
CA PHE A 181 9.78 15.43 -8.56
C PHE A 181 10.46 16.79 -8.47
N VAL A 182 9.77 17.86 -8.85
CA VAL A 182 10.28 19.23 -8.69
C VAL A 182 10.63 19.53 -7.23
N ARG A 183 9.84 19.02 -6.28
CA ARG A 183 10.07 19.24 -4.84
C ARG A 183 11.19 18.38 -4.26
N ASN A 184 11.28 17.10 -4.63
CA ASN A 184 12.16 16.12 -3.96
C ASN A 184 13.46 15.83 -4.71
N LYS A 185 13.46 16.07 -6.02
CA LYS A 185 14.60 15.88 -6.92
C LYS A 185 14.71 17.08 -7.89
N PRO A 186 14.76 18.33 -7.39
CA PRO A 186 14.83 19.53 -8.24
C PRO A 186 16.02 19.51 -9.21
N GLU A 187 17.09 18.79 -8.87
CA GLU A 187 18.26 18.57 -9.72
C GLU A 187 17.94 17.82 -11.01
N LEU A 188 16.98 16.90 -11.00
CA LEU A 188 16.54 16.15 -12.18
C LEU A 188 15.68 17.01 -13.11
N CYS A 189 15.05 18.06 -12.59
CA CYS A 189 14.22 18.99 -13.36
C CYS A 189 15.02 20.08 -14.11
N LYS A 190 16.36 20.09 -13.98
CA LYS A 190 17.23 21.09 -14.63
C LYS A 190 17.78 20.64 -15.98
N VAL A 191 17.54 19.38 -16.36
CA VAL A 191 18.18 18.72 -17.51
C VAL A 191 17.30 18.73 -18.77
N HIS A 192 16.01 19.08 -18.64
CA HIS A 192 15.05 19.19 -19.75
C HIS A 192 14.27 20.51 -19.67
#